data_AF-A0AAP2DRD6-F1
#
_entry.id   AF-A0AAP2DRD6-F1
#
_cell.length_a   1.000
_cell.length_b   1.000
_cell.length_c   1.000
_cell.angle_alpha   90.00
_cell.angle_beta   90.00
_cell.angle_gamma   90.00
#
_symmetry.space_group_name_H-M   'P 1'
#
loop_
_entity.id
_entity.type
_entity.pdbx_description
1 polymer ?
#
loop_
_entity_poly.entity_id
_entity_poly.type
_entity_poly.pdbx_seq_one_letter_code
_entity_poly.pdbx_strand_id
1 'polypeptide(L)'
;MKYLDLAIQTIIFVFGMVMLFVSWGEADWPFAILYAQALLGPWQMTSSIVSVIAKAPFHRKKRLHLLLAAVYLIVLYACGNMSGVSISGRFFSILLTVPAWALAIFYYILTWQWVFPRIRKGGNFLPNLSF
;
A
#
# COMPACT_ATOMS: atom_id res chain seq x y z
N MET A 1 -6.04 10.97 13.08
CA MET A 1 -5.05 10.09 12.40
C MET A 1 -5.51 9.69 10.99
N LYS A 2 -6.73 9.16 10.77
CA LYS A 2 -7.16 8.65 9.44
C LYS A 2 -7.04 9.65 8.26
N TYR A 3 -7.39 10.92 8.47
CA TYR A 3 -7.29 11.96 7.42
C TYR A 3 -5.85 12.33 7.11
N LEU A 4 -4.99 12.39 8.14
CA LEU A 4 -3.55 12.63 7.99
C LEU A 4 -2.88 11.47 7.23
N ASP A 5 -3.24 10.23 7.60
CA ASP A 5 -2.77 9.02 6.93
C ASP A 5 -3.15 9.02 5.45
N LEU A 6 -4.41 9.37 5.13
CA LEU A 6 -4.85 9.49 3.74
C LEU A 6 -4.10 10.60 3.01
N ALA A 7 -3.98 11.79 3.59
CA ALA A 7 -3.32 12.93 2.97
C ALA A 7 -1.85 12.62 2.64
N ILE A 8 -1.09 12.08 3.60
CA ILE A 8 0.32 11.72 3.40
C ILE A 8 0.44 10.62 2.35
N GLN A 9 -0.42 9.59 2.38
CA GLN A 9 -0.43 8.56 1.35
C GLN A 9 -0.75 9.13 -0.03
N THR A 10 -1.76 10.01 -0.16
CA THR A 10 -2.10 10.63 -1.44
C THR A 10 -0.94 11.46 -1.97
N ILE A 11 -0.28 12.25 -1.12
CA ILE A 11 0.90 13.05 -1.51
C ILE A 11 2.03 12.14 -2.01
N ILE A 12 2.39 11.12 -1.25
CA ILE A 12 3.49 10.21 -1.63
C ILE A 12 3.12 9.39 -2.87
N PHE A 13 1.86 8.95 -2.99
CA PHE A 13 1.40 8.18 -4.14
C PHE A 13 1.39 9.03 -5.42
N VAL A 14 0.91 10.27 -5.35
CA VAL A 14 0.96 11.21 -6.48
C VAL A 14 2.41 11.56 -6.83
N PHE A 15 3.26 11.82 -5.83
CA PHE A 15 4.69 12.06 -6.04
C PHE A 15 5.36 10.88 -6.74
N GLY A 16 5.09 9.65 -6.28
CA GLY A 16 5.57 8.43 -6.90
C GLY A 16 5.11 8.32 -8.36
N MET A 17 3.82 8.55 -8.64
CA MET A 17 3.29 8.54 -10.01
C MET A 17 3.94 9.58 -10.92
N VAL A 18 4.18 10.79 -10.42
CA VAL A 18 4.89 11.85 -11.17
C VAL A 18 6.33 11.44 -11.44
N MET A 19 7.04 10.92 -10.44
CA MET A 19 8.41 10.43 -10.61
C MET A 19 8.50 9.31 -11.63
N LEU A 20 7.56 8.35 -11.58
CA LEU A 20 7.44 7.31 -12.60
C LEU A 20 7.23 7.93 -13.99
N PHE A 21 6.28 8.85 -14.13
CA PHE A 21 5.97 9.44 -15.44
C PHE A 21 7.15 10.23 -16.02
N VAL A 22 7.85 11.01 -15.19
CA VAL A 22 8.97 11.85 -15.62
C VAL A 22 10.22 11.02 -15.93
N SER A 23 10.51 9.97 -15.16
CA SER A 23 11.66 9.09 -15.40
C SER A 23 11.38 7.98 -16.42
N TRP A 24 10.18 7.96 -17.04
CA TRP A 24 9.79 6.89 -17.95
C TRP A 24 10.70 6.84 -19.18
N GLY A 25 11.43 5.73 -19.35
CA GLY A 25 12.36 5.52 -20.46
C GLY A 25 13.79 5.99 -20.17
N GLU A 26 14.04 6.60 -19.00
CA GLU A 26 15.40 6.87 -18.53
C GLU A 26 16.03 5.62 -17.89
N ALA A 27 17.36 5.53 -17.93
CA ALA A 27 18.09 4.43 -17.31
C ALA A 27 17.86 4.35 -15.78
N ASP A 28 17.54 5.49 -15.15
CA ASP A 28 17.39 5.63 -13.71
C ASP A 28 15.96 5.45 -13.19
N TRP A 29 15.00 5.16 -14.07
CA TRP A 29 13.62 4.78 -13.73
C TRP A 29 13.50 3.79 -12.53
N PRO A 30 14.34 2.73 -12.42
CA PRO A 30 14.28 1.82 -11.28
C PRO A 30 14.60 2.49 -9.94
N PHE A 31 15.48 3.48 -9.92
CA PHE A 31 15.80 4.23 -8.69
C PHE A 31 14.62 5.08 -8.25
N ALA A 32 13.88 5.70 -9.17
CA ALA A 32 12.67 6.45 -8.86
C ALA A 32 11.61 5.57 -8.18
N ILE A 33 11.42 4.33 -8.66
CA ILE A 33 10.55 3.33 -8.02
C ILE A 33 11.01 3.04 -6.59
N LEU A 34 12.30 2.76 -6.39
CA LEU A 34 12.86 2.43 -5.08
C LEU A 34 12.71 3.59 -4.09
N TYR A 35 12.92 4.83 -4.53
CA TYR A 35 12.70 6.01 -3.70
C TYR A 35 11.24 6.16 -3.27
N ALA A 36 10.29 5.98 -4.20
CA ALA A 36 8.86 6.02 -3.88
C ALA A 36 8.49 4.93 -2.85
N GLN A 37 9.07 3.73 -2.98
CA GLN A 37 8.86 2.63 -2.04
C GLN A 37 9.49 2.89 -0.67
N ALA A 38 10.68 3.48 -0.63
CA ALA A 38 11.37 3.83 0.61
C ALA A 38 10.64 4.91 1.42
N LEU A 39 9.88 5.80 0.75
CA LEU A 39 9.05 6.79 1.41
C LEU A 39 7.69 6.22 1.83
N LEU A 40 7.01 5.52 0.92
CA LEU A 40 5.64 5.05 1.14
C LEU A 40 5.58 3.82 2.07
N GLY A 41 6.50 2.88 1.91
CA GLY A 41 6.50 1.61 2.62
C GLY A 41 6.59 1.76 4.14
N PRO A 42 7.60 2.45 4.68
CA PRO A 42 7.72 2.69 6.13
C PRO A 42 6.53 3.45 6.71
N TRP A 43 6.00 4.43 5.97
CA TRP A 43 4.81 5.17 6.39
C TRP A 43 3.58 4.26 6.49
N GLN A 44 3.31 3.45 5.47
CA GLN A 44 2.19 2.52 5.48
C GLN A 44 2.35 1.43 6.55
N MET A 45 3.57 0.93 6.76
CA MET A 45 3.86 -0.05 7.79
C MET A 45 3.59 0.50 9.20
N THR A 46 4.13 1.69 9.52
CA THR A 46 3.90 2.34 10.82
C THR A 46 2.43 2.68 11.04
N SER A 47 1.77 3.26 10.04
CA SER A 47 0.33 3.55 10.07
C SER A 47 -0.52 2.29 10.29
N SER A 48 -0.16 1.18 9.64
CA SER A 48 -0.86 -0.09 9.78
C SER A 48 -0.66 -0.71 11.17
N ILE A 49 0.57 -0.68 11.71
CA ILE A 49 0.89 -1.14 13.07
C ILE A 49 0.06 -0.36 14.10
N VAL A 50 0.09 0.97 14.04
CA VAL A 50 -0.70 1.83 14.95
C VAL A 50 -2.18 1.49 14.88
N SER A 51 -2.70 1.28 13.66
CA SER A 51 -4.11 0.93 13.46
C SER A 51 -4.48 -0.44 14.02
N VAL A 52 -3.58 -1.43 13.93
CA VAL A 52 -3.79 -2.77 14.48
C VAL A 52 -3.74 -2.76 16.01
N ILE A 53 -2.78 -2.05 16.60
CA ILE A 53 -2.64 -1.90 18.06
C ILE A 53 -3.87 -1.18 18.64
N ALA A 54 -4.30 -0.08 18.00
CA ALA A 54 -5.47 0.69 18.41
C ALA A 54 -6.81 0.00 18.09
N LYS A 55 -6.81 -1.21 17.53
CA LYS A 55 -8.02 -1.96 17.09
C LYS A 55 -8.96 -1.13 16.21
N ALA A 56 -8.39 -0.31 15.33
CA ALA A 56 -9.15 0.55 14.43
C ALA A 56 -10.07 -0.25 13.48
N PRO A 57 -11.04 0.40 12.83
CA PRO A 57 -11.78 -0.21 11.73
C PRO A 57 -10.85 -0.83 10.69
N PHE A 58 -11.24 -1.99 10.15
CA PHE A 58 -10.43 -2.78 9.22
C PHE A 58 -9.11 -3.35 9.77
N HIS A 59 -8.89 -3.40 11.09
CA HIS A 59 -7.67 -3.96 11.70
C HIS A 59 -7.31 -5.38 11.18
N ARG A 60 -8.29 -6.25 10.89
CA ARG A 60 -8.02 -7.58 10.31
C ARG A 60 -7.37 -7.49 8.92
N LYS A 61 -7.85 -6.59 8.05
CA LYS A 61 -7.29 -6.38 6.71
C LYS A 61 -5.93 -5.68 6.78
N LYS A 62 -5.74 -4.76 7.73
CA LYS A 62 -4.44 -4.12 8.01
C LYS A 62 -3.40 -5.11 8.55
N ARG A 63 -3.82 -6.10 9.36
CA ARG A 63 -2.98 -7.23 9.76
C ARG A 63 -2.56 -8.09 8.57
N LEU A 64 -3.49 -8.38 7.65
CA LEU A 64 -3.17 -9.09 6.40
C LEU A 64 -2.16 -8.30 5.56
N HIS A 65 -2.33 -6.97 5.41
CA HIS A 65 -1.35 -6.11 4.74
C HIS A 65 0.04 -6.24 5.36
N LEU A 66 0.16 -6.15 6.69
CA LEU A 66 1.43 -6.29 7.39
C LEU A 66 2.08 -7.66 7.16
N LEU A 67 1.28 -8.73 7.19
CA LEU A 67 1.78 -10.09 6.95
C LEU A 67 2.29 -10.23 5.51
N LEU A 68 1.55 -9.74 4.52
CA LEU A 68 1.97 -9.77 3.12
C LEU A 68 3.22 -8.90 2.88
N ALA A 69 3.30 -7.73 3.51
CA ALA A 69 4.47 -6.87 3.46
C ALA A 69 5.71 -7.54 4.08
N ALA A 70 5.56 -8.22 5.22
CA ALA A 70 6.64 -8.97 5.84
C ALA A 70 7.12 -10.13 4.97
N VAL A 71 6.19 -10.93 4.42
CA VAL A 71 6.51 -12.00 3.46
C VAL A 71 7.25 -11.44 2.25
N TYR A 72 6.77 -10.32 1.69
CA TYR A 72 7.41 -9.67 0.56
C TYR A 72 8.85 -9.22 0.87
N LEU A 73 9.08 -8.60 2.03
CA LEU A 73 10.42 -8.20 2.47
C LEU A 73 11.35 -9.41 2.67
N ILE A 74 10.83 -10.52 3.21
CA ILE A 74 11.60 -11.77 3.36
C ILE A 74 11.99 -12.32 1.98
N VAL A 75 11.05 -12.33 1.02
CA VAL A 75 11.32 -12.77 -0.35
C VAL A 75 12.36 -11.88 -1.02
N LEU A 76 12.22 -10.56 -0.90
CA LEU A 76 13.21 -9.59 -1.42
C LEU A 76 14.59 -9.82 -0.81
N TYR A 77 14.66 -10.00 0.51
CA TYR A 77 15.91 -10.26 1.22
C TYR A 77 16.54 -11.59 0.75
N ALA A 78 15.76 -12.65 0.64
CA ALA A 78 16.23 -13.94 0.14
C ALA A 78 16.77 -13.81 -1.29
N CYS A 79 16.02 -13.19 -2.20
CA CYS A 79 16.45 -12.97 -3.58
C CYS A 79 17.75 -12.14 -3.67
N GLY A 80 17.91 -11.12 -2.83
CA GLY A 80 19.13 -10.31 -2.79
C GLY A 80 20.36 -11.04 -2.25
N ASN A 81 20.17 -12.06 -1.41
CA ASN A 81 21.25 -12.84 -0.80
C ASN A 81 21.54 -14.16 -1.53
N MET A 82 20.79 -14.51 -2.58
CA MET A 82 21.09 -15.66 -3.44
C MET A 82 22.25 -15.34 -4.39
N SER A 83 23.46 -15.24 -3.83
CA SER A 83 24.70 -15.15 -4.60
C SER A 83 24.90 -16.42 -5.41
N GLY A 84 24.70 -16.35 -6.73
CA GLY A 84 24.95 -17.46 -7.67
C GLY A 84 23.77 -17.85 -8.56
N VAL A 85 22.56 -17.36 -8.28
CA VAL A 85 21.41 -17.57 -9.18
C VAL A 85 21.28 -16.37 -10.11
N SER A 86 21.50 -16.57 -11.41
CA SER A 86 21.28 -15.53 -12.43
C SER A 86 19.78 -15.27 -12.61
N ILE A 87 19.22 -14.47 -11.72
CA ILE A 87 17.84 -13.98 -11.85
C ILE A 87 17.81 -13.02 -13.04
N SER A 88 16.90 -13.27 -14.00
CA SER A 88 16.76 -12.37 -15.14
C SER A 88 16.42 -10.94 -14.67
N GLY A 89 17.08 -9.92 -15.23
CA GLY A 89 16.86 -8.52 -14.83
C GLY A 89 15.40 -8.07 -15.00
N ARG A 90 14.67 -8.65 -15.96
CA ARG A 90 13.21 -8.43 -16.13
C ARG A 90 12.42 -8.97 -14.94
N PHE A 91 12.71 -10.19 -14.49
CA PHE A 91 12.04 -10.77 -13.32
C PHE A 91 12.31 -9.93 -12.06
N PHE A 92 13.55 -9.51 -11.86
CA PHE A 92 13.91 -8.65 -10.72
C PHE A 92 13.17 -7.31 -10.74
N SER A 93 13.03 -6.70 -11.93
CA SER A 93 12.27 -5.44 -12.10
C SER A 93 10.78 -5.60 -11.78
N ILE A 94 10.17 -6.71 -12.21
CA ILE A 94 8.78 -7.04 -11.89
C ILE A 94 8.62 -7.27 -10.39
N LEU A 95 9.52 -8.03 -9.77
CA LEU A 95 9.50 -8.34 -8.34
C LEU A 95 9.66 -7.10 -7.47
N LEU A 96 10.50 -6.13 -7.88
CA LEU A 96 10.63 -4.86 -7.19
C LEU A 96 9.39 -3.99 -7.33
N THR A 97 8.73 -4.00 -8.49
CA THR A 97 7.67 -3.02 -8.77
C THR A 97 6.28 -3.54 -8.41
N VAL A 98 5.86 -4.66 -8.98
CA VAL A 98 4.44 -5.07 -8.97
C VAL A 98 3.91 -5.35 -7.56
N PRO A 99 4.57 -6.16 -6.70
CA PRO A 99 4.05 -6.47 -5.38
C PRO A 99 4.02 -5.25 -4.46
N ALA A 100 5.03 -4.37 -4.53
CA ALA A 100 5.11 -3.17 -3.71
C ALA A 100 3.95 -2.19 -4.03
N TRP A 101 3.69 -1.94 -5.31
CA TRP A 101 2.58 -1.08 -5.73
C TRP A 101 1.22 -1.71 -5.46
N ALA A 102 1.08 -3.03 -5.60
CA ALA A 102 -0.15 -3.73 -5.24
C ALA A 102 -0.46 -3.61 -3.73
N LEU A 103 0.56 -3.74 -2.87
CA LEU A 103 0.43 -3.54 -1.42
C LEU A 103 0.08 -2.09 -1.09
N ALA A 104 0.69 -1.12 -1.77
CA ALA A 104 0.42 0.29 -1.60
C ALA A 104 -1.03 0.64 -1.95
N ILE A 105 -1.51 0.18 -3.10
CA ILE A 105 -2.89 0.37 -3.55
C ILE A 105 -3.88 -0.32 -2.59
N PHE A 106 -3.58 -1.55 -2.16
CA PHE A 106 -4.40 -2.26 -1.19
C PHE A 106 -4.58 -1.46 0.11
N TYR A 107 -3.49 -0.92 0.67
CA TYR A 107 -3.56 -0.11 1.88
C TYR A 107 -4.30 1.21 1.65
N TYR A 108 -4.03 1.88 0.52
CA TYR A 108 -4.70 3.13 0.16
C TYR A 108 -6.22 2.97 0.06
N ILE A 109 -6.71 1.90 -0.59
CA ILE A 109 -8.15 1.60 -0.68
C ILE A 109 -8.77 1.40 0.71
N LEU A 110 -8.07 0.73 1.63
CA LEU A 110 -8.55 0.54 3.00
C LEU A 110 -8.63 1.88 3.74
N THR A 111 -7.61 2.72 3.66
CA THR A 111 -7.62 4.06 4.29
C THR A 111 -8.69 4.95 3.67
N TRP A 112 -8.88 4.90 2.35
CA TRP A 112 -9.96 5.62 1.65
C TRP A 112 -11.34 5.20 2.16
N GLN A 113 -11.63 3.89 2.22
CA GLN A 113 -12.90 3.36 2.74
C GLN A 113 -13.14 3.72 4.21
N TRP A 114 -12.07 3.91 4.99
CA TRP A 114 -12.16 4.30 6.39
C TRP A 114 -12.41 5.80 6.58
N VAL A 115 -11.86 6.64 5.68
CA VAL A 115 -12.09 8.09 5.67
C VAL A 115 -13.46 8.43 5.10
N PHE A 116 -13.81 7.82 3.97
CA PHE A 116 -15.08 7.98 3.26
C PHE A 116 -15.88 6.67 3.32
N PRO A 117 -16.45 6.34 4.49
CA PRO A 117 -17.35 5.20 4.56
C PRO A 117 -18.48 5.43 3.56
N ARG A 118 -18.68 4.49 2.63
CA ARG A 118 -19.84 4.53 1.72
C ARG A 118 -21.07 4.72 2.60
N ILE A 119 -21.79 5.81 2.40
CA ILE A 119 -23.08 6.07 3.06
C ILE A 119 -23.89 4.80 2.85
N ARG A 120 -24.20 4.08 3.94
CA ARG A 120 -25.11 2.94 3.87
C ARG A 120 -26.37 3.46 3.20
N LYS A 121 -26.73 2.92 2.03
CA LYS A 121 -28.08 3.10 1.48
C LYS A 121 -29.04 2.79 2.62
N GLY A 122 -29.95 3.74 2.88
CA GLY A 122 -30.69 3.90 4.12
C GLY A 122 -31.00 2.59 4.81
N GLY A 123 -30.69 2.51 6.12
CA GLY A 123 -31.27 1.47 6.94
C GLY A 123 -32.77 1.44 6.70
N ASN A 124 -33.36 0.25 6.64
CA ASN A 124 -34.80 0.06 6.70
C ASN A 124 -35.31 0.92 7.85
N PHE A 125 -35.89 2.07 7.51
CA PHE A 125 -36.41 3.03 8.47
C PHE A 125 -37.71 2.40 8.96
N LEU A 126 -37.60 1.69 10.08
CA LEU A 126 -38.67 1.15 10.92
C LEU A 126 -39.76 0.34 10.19
N PRO A 127 -39.82 -1.00 10.35
CA PRO A 127 -40.84 -1.84 9.69
C PRO A 127 -42.28 -1.64 10.20
N ASN A 128 -42.54 -0.67 11.09
CA ASN A 128 -43.79 -0.61 11.87
C ASN A 128 -44.61 0.68 11.71
N LEU A 129 -44.35 1.53 10.71
CA LEU A 129 -45.21 2.68 10.42
C LEU A 129 -45.77 2.56 8.99
N SER A 130 -46.80 1.75 8.84
CA SER A 130 -47.75 1.88 7.73
C SER A 130 -48.72 3.02 8.08
N PHE A 131 -48.61 4.13 7.35
CA PHE A 131 -49.70 5.10 7.22
C PHE A 131 -50.75 4.57 6.24
#